data_AF-A0A6I4VB12-F1
#
_entry.id   AF-A0A6I4VB12-F1
#
_cell.length_a   1.000
_cell.length_b   1.000
_cell.length_c   1.000
_cell.angle_alpha   90.00
_cell.angle_beta   90.00
_cell.angle_gamma   90.00
#
_symmetry.space_group_name_H-M   'P 1'
#
loop_
_entity.id
_entity.type
_entity.pdbx_description
1 polymer ?
#
loop_
_entity_poly.entity_id
_entity_poly.type
_entity_poly.pdbx_seq_one_letter_code
_entity_poly.pdbx_strand_id
1 'polypeptide(L)'
;MIVQEPHLLCSRAEKWNAAPYVAQIDSLTRDENVPLVAQYQRIQQIKNWQTLMSPDCIHPSDALYQIKAQDTFRVLESHYDRQIKAAINASPAAVPPR
;
A
#
# COMPACT_ATOMS: atom_id res chain seq x y z
N MET A 1 9.02 11.06 1.85
CA MET A 1 7.57 10.99 1.55
C MET A 1 7.35 9.74 0.72
N ILE A 2 6.29 8.98 0.98
CA ILE A 2 5.89 7.82 0.17
C ILE A 2 4.46 8.05 -0.32
N VAL A 3 4.16 7.58 -1.53
CA VAL A 3 2.80 7.61 -2.09
C VAL A 3 2.26 6.19 -2.11
N GLN A 4 0.99 6.02 -1.76
CA GLN A 4 0.32 4.73 -1.77
C GLN A 4 -0.91 4.80 -2.67
N GLU A 5 -1.06 3.82 -3.54
CA GLU A 5 -2.28 3.68 -4.33
C GLU A 5 -3.48 3.25 -3.48
N PRO A 6 -4.71 3.52 -3.97
CA PRO A 6 -5.91 2.91 -3.41
C PRO A 6 -5.91 1.38 -3.58
N HIS A 7 -6.71 0.68 -2.79
CA HIS A 7 -7.08 -0.71 -3.10
C HIS A 7 -8.30 -0.74 -4.03
N LEU A 8 -8.60 -1.91 -4.60
CA LEU A 8 -9.81 -2.13 -5.40
C LEU A 8 -11.07 -2.13 -4.51
N LEU A 9 -12.20 -1.70 -5.06
CA LEU A 9 -13.53 -1.85 -4.44
C LEU A 9 -14.21 -3.08 -5.02
N CYS A 10 -15.03 -3.80 -4.24
CA CYS A 10 -15.87 -4.89 -4.76
C CYS A 10 -17.36 -4.51 -4.85
N SER A 11 -18.16 -5.32 -5.56
CA SER A 11 -19.62 -5.20 -5.63
C SER A 11 -20.10 -3.85 -6.22
N ARG A 12 -21.29 -3.34 -5.83
CA ARG A 12 -21.89 -2.10 -6.35
C ARG A 12 -21.02 -0.85 -6.16
N ALA A 13 -19.98 -0.90 -5.32
CA ALA A 13 -18.97 0.15 -5.20
C ALA A 13 -17.99 0.19 -6.40
N GLU A 14 -17.94 -0.87 -7.23
CA GLU A 14 -17.16 -0.96 -8.48
C GLU A 14 -17.57 0.06 -9.56
N LYS A 15 -18.69 0.79 -9.38
CA LYS A 15 -19.06 1.89 -10.30
C LYS A 15 -17.99 2.97 -10.38
N TRP A 16 -17.12 3.07 -9.37
CA TRP A 16 -15.94 3.90 -9.44
C TRP A 16 -14.76 3.11 -10.02
N ASN A 17 -14.44 3.40 -11.28
CA ASN A 17 -13.23 2.88 -11.91
C ASN A 17 -12.01 3.69 -11.41
N ALA A 18 -11.25 3.12 -10.47
CA ALA A 18 -10.05 3.74 -9.93
C ALA A 18 -8.85 3.71 -10.90
N ALA A 19 -8.89 2.93 -11.99
CA ALA A 19 -7.72 2.72 -12.86
C ALA A 19 -7.13 4.01 -13.47
N PRO A 20 -7.93 4.99 -13.96
CA PRO A 20 -7.38 6.24 -14.45
C PRO A 20 -6.69 7.07 -13.36
N TYR A 21 -7.22 7.01 -12.14
CA TYR A 21 -6.61 7.69 -10.99
C TYR A 21 -5.29 7.04 -10.58
N VAL A 22 -5.24 5.71 -10.56
CA VAL A 22 -4.00 4.94 -10.33
C VAL A 22 -2.94 5.27 -11.39
N ALA A 23 -3.32 5.30 -12.67
CA ALA A 23 -2.38 5.68 -13.74
C ALA A 23 -1.79 7.09 -13.56
N GLN A 24 -2.57 8.04 -13.03
CA GLN A 24 -2.08 9.38 -12.72
C GLN A 24 -1.10 9.37 -11.54
N ILE A 25 -1.36 8.57 -10.49
CA ILE A 25 -0.42 8.36 -9.39
C ILE A 25 0.90 7.75 -9.91
N ASP A 26 0.81 6.74 -10.77
CA ASP A 26 1.98 6.10 -11.37
C ASP A 26 2.83 7.10 -12.15
N SER A 27 2.20 7.99 -12.93
CA SER A 27 2.93 9.04 -13.65
C SER A 27 3.59 10.01 -12.68
N LEU A 28 2.81 10.57 -11.74
CA LEU A 28 3.29 11.56 -10.79
C LEU A 28 4.48 11.04 -9.97
N THR A 29 4.41 9.79 -9.51
CA THR A 29 5.51 9.21 -8.71
C THR A 29 6.79 9.02 -9.51
N ARG A 30 6.70 8.69 -10.80
CA ARG A 30 7.85 8.67 -11.72
C ARG A 30 8.40 10.07 -11.96
N ASP A 31 7.52 11.03 -12.26
CA ASP A 31 7.90 12.40 -12.62
C ASP A 31 8.57 13.13 -11.43
N GLU A 32 8.06 12.92 -10.22
CA GLU A 32 8.57 13.52 -8.98
C GLU A 32 9.66 12.67 -8.30
N ASN A 33 10.01 11.51 -8.87
CA ASN A 33 10.97 10.55 -8.30
C ASN A 33 10.68 10.22 -6.82
N VAL A 34 9.40 9.97 -6.49
CA VAL A 34 8.96 9.59 -5.14
C VAL A 34 8.60 8.10 -5.09
N PRO A 35 8.95 7.36 -4.02
CA PRO A 35 8.62 5.95 -3.91
C PRO A 35 7.10 5.69 -3.89
N LEU A 36 6.68 4.69 -4.65
CA LEU A 36 5.30 4.25 -4.81
C LEU A 36 5.08 2.90 -4.12
N VAL A 37 4.01 2.79 -3.34
CA VAL A 37 3.43 1.51 -2.91
C VAL A 37 2.30 1.14 -3.86
N ALA A 38 2.60 0.22 -4.78
CA ALA A 38 1.76 -0.25 -5.89
C ALA A 38 0.59 -1.16 -5.43
N GLN A 39 -0.22 -0.68 -4.49
CA GLN A 39 -1.28 -1.45 -3.82
C GLN A 39 -2.35 -1.94 -4.81
N TYR A 40 -2.74 -1.12 -5.78
CA TYR A 40 -3.80 -1.46 -6.73
C TYR A 40 -3.36 -2.64 -7.61
N GLN A 41 -2.21 -2.52 -8.29
CA GLN A 41 -1.76 -3.60 -9.18
C GLN A 41 -1.40 -4.86 -8.38
N ARG A 42 -0.82 -4.71 -7.19
CA ARG A 42 -0.50 -5.85 -6.31
C ARG A 42 -1.73 -6.64 -5.88
N ILE A 43 -2.79 -5.94 -5.44
CA ILE A 43 -4.02 -6.58 -4.97
C ILE A 43 -4.76 -7.22 -6.15
N GLN A 44 -4.75 -6.57 -7.32
CA GLN A 44 -5.33 -7.12 -8.54
C GLN A 44 -4.72 -8.48 -8.95
N GLN A 45 -3.44 -8.71 -8.63
CA GLN A 45 -2.74 -9.98 -8.89
C GLN A 45 -3.07 -11.10 -7.89
N ILE A 46 -3.76 -10.80 -6.78
CA ILE A 46 -4.16 -11.81 -5.80
C ILE A 46 -5.39 -12.55 -6.32
N LYS A 47 -5.28 -13.88 -6.46
CA LYS A 47 -6.43 -14.72 -6.80
C LYS A 47 -7.50 -14.58 -5.70
N ASN A 48 -8.74 -14.33 -6.11
CA ASN A 48 -9.89 -14.14 -5.21
C ASN A 48 -9.68 -12.99 -4.20
N TRP A 49 -8.99 -11.91 -4.57
CA TRP A 49 -8.70 -10.79 -3.67
C TRP A 49 -9.94 -10.21 -2.96
N GLN A 50 -11.14 -10.36 -3.54
CA GLN A 50 -12.40 -9.93 -2.94
C GLN A 50 -12.67 -10.61 -1.59
N THR A 51 -12.17 -11.82 -1.35
CA THR A 51 -12.30 -12.49 -0.05
C THR A 51 -11.48 -11.83 1.05
N LEU A 52 -10.60 -10.89 0.68
CA LEU A 52 -9.79 -10.10 1.60
C LEU A 52 -10.43 -8.72 1.88
N MET A 53 -11.62 -8.44 1.34
CA MET A 53 -12.40 -7.25 1.66
C MET A 53 -13.34 -7.50 2.85
N SER A 54 -13.73 -6.44 3.53
CA SER A 54 -14.80 -6.47 4.52
C SER A 54 -16.17 -6.67 3.84
N PRO A 55 -17.22 -7.05 4.58
CA PRO A 55 -18.57 -7.24 4.02
C PRO A 55 -19.14 -6.03 3.28
N ASP A 56 -18.68 -4.81 3.59
CA ASP A 56 -19.13 -3.59 2.91
C ASP A 56 -18.51 -3.38 1.52
N CYS A 57 -17.54 -4.22 1.14
CA CYS A 57 -16.81 -4.14 -0.12
C CYS A 57 -16.06 -2.83 -0.39
N ILE A 58 -15.94 -1.97 0.63
CA ILE A 58 -15.24 -0.70 0.58
C ILE A 58 -13.97 -0.78 1.41
N HIS A 59 -14.01 -1.40 2.59
CA HIS A 59 -12.84 -1.49 3.46
C HIS A 59 -12.10 -2.83 3.28
N PRO A 60 -10.77 -2.84 3.41
CA PRO A 60 -9.98 -4.05 3.59
C PRO A 60 -10.41 -4.82 4.84
N SER A 61 -10.27 -6.15 4.83
CA SER A 61 -10.21 -6.96 6.05
C SER A 61 -8.87 -6.78 6.76
N ASP A 62 -8.75 -7.27 8.00
CA ASP A 62 -7.47 -7.26 8.74
C ASP A 62 -6.34 -7.95 7.96
N ALA A 63 -6.64 -9.06 7.28
CA ALA A 63 -5.66 -9.77 6.46
C ALA A 63 -5.17 -8.90 5.28
N LEU A 64 -6.07 -8.14 4.65
CA LEU A 64 -5.66 -7.22 3.59
C LEU A 64 -4.90 -6.02 4.14
N TYR A 65 -5.28 -5.47 5.30
CA TYR A 65 -4.50 -4.43 5.96
C TYR A 65 -3.08 -4.91 6.30
N GLN A 66 -2.93 -6.16 6.74
CA GLN A 66 -1.61 -6.74 6.99
C GLN A 66 -0.76 -6.80 5.71
N ILE A 67 -1.34 -7.26 4.59
CA ILE A 67 -0.66 -7.26 3.29
C ILE A 67 -0.27 -5.83 2.91
N LYS A 68 -1.22 -4.88 2.99
CA LYS A 68 -0.96 -3.47 2.66
C LYS A 68 0.19 -2.90 3.50
N ALA A 69 0.23 -3.19 4.79
CA ALA A 69 1.29 -2.75 5.70
C ALA A 69 2.65 -3.35 5.31
N GLN A 70 2.70 -4.66 5.04
CA GLN A 70 3.93 -5.35 4.62
C GLN A 70 4.48 -4.75 3.31
N ASP A 71 3.61 -4.48 2.34
CA ASP A 71 3.96 -3.85 1.07
C ASP A 71 4.55 -2.45 1.28
N THR A 72 3.96 -1.65 2.18
CA THR A 72 4.48 -0.34 2.57
C THR A 72 5.85 -0.45 3.24
N PHE A 73 6.04 -1.40 4.15
CA PHE A 73 7.35 -1.62 4.79
C PHE A 73 8.43 -2.02 3.79
N ARG A 74 8.13 -2.88 2.81
CA ARG A 74 9.11 -3.24 1.76
C ARG A 74 9.59 -2.04 0.96
N VAL A 75 8.70 -1.09 0.63
CA VAL A 75 9.08 0.15 -0.05
C VAL A 75 9.90 1.05 0.86
N LEU A 76 9.48 1.18 2.13
CA LEU A 76 10.23 1.96 3.12
C LEU A 76 11.66 1.44 3.32
N GLU A 77 11.83 0.14 3.48
CA GLU A 77 13.15 -0.49 3.61
C GLU A 77 13.99 -0.26 2.35
N SER A 78 13.42 -0.46 1.16
CA SER A 78 14.15 -0.32 -0.11
C SER A 78 14.67 1.11 -0.36
N HIS A 79 13.97 2.13 0.13
CA HIS A 79 14.30 3.54 -0.15
C HIS A 79 14.87 4.31 1.05
N TYR A 80 14.61 3.84 2.28
CA TYR A 80 14.90 4.58 3.50
C TYR A 80 15.52 3.73 4.63
N ASP A 81 16.05 2.53 4.35
CA ASP A 81 16.66 1.64 5.35
C ASP A 81 17.70 2.35 6.24
N ARG A 82 18.54 3.23 5.67
CA ARG A 82 19.53 4.00 6.46
C ARG A 82 18.86 4.91 7.49
N GLN A 83 17.81 5.61 7.08
CA GLN A 83 17.05 6.52 7.94
C GLN A 83 16.28 5.73 9.01
N ILE A 84 15.71 4.58 8.64
CA ILE A 84 15.00 3.68 9.56
C ILE A 84 15.97 3.16 10.64
N LYS A 85 17.14 2.64 10.22
CA LYS A 85 18.19 2.18 11.15
C LYS A 85 18.67 3.29 12.07
N ALA A 86 18.88 4.49 11.54
CA ALA A 86 19.26 5.65 12.34
C ALA A 86 18.18 6.00 13.39
N ALA A 87 16.90 5.97 13.01
CA ALA A 87 15.78 6.24 13.92
C ALA A 87 15.66 5.17 15.02
N ILE A 88 15.82 3.90 14.68
CA ILE A 88 15.81 2.77 15.64
C ILE A 88 16.96 2.92 16.64
N ASN A 89 18.17 3.22 16.17
CA ASN A 89 19.34 3.39 17.03
C ASN A 89 19.23 4.62 17.93
N ALA A 90 18.50 5.66 17.49
CA ALA A 90 18.25 6.87 18.27
C ALA A 90 17.17 6.68 19.35
N SER A 91 16.22 5.76 19.15
CA SER A 91 15.17 5.41 20.13
C SER A 91 14.81 3.93 20.08
N PRO A 92 15.46 3.08 20.90
CA PRO A 92 15.25 1.63 20.92
C PRO A 92 13.79 1.19 21.23
N ALA A 93 13.00 2.06 21.87
CA ALA A 93 11.59 1.82 22.17
C ALA A 93 10.64 1.96 20.97
N ALA A 94 11.14 2.42 19.81
CA ALA A 94 10.33 2.66 18.60
C ALA A 94 10.29 1.46 17.63
N VAL A 95 10.89 0.32 17.99
CA VAL A 95 10.90 -0.89 17.15
C VAL A 95 9.53 -1.58 17.26
N PRO A 96 8.74 -1.68 16.17
CA PRO A 96 7.52 -2.47 16.18
C PRO A 96 7.86 -3.95 16.38
N PRO A 97 7.00 -4.72 17.09
CA PRO A 97 7.20 -6.16 17.27
C PRO A 97 7.20 -6.88 15.91
N ARG A 98 8.06 -7.89 15.77
CA ARG A 98 8.17 -8.75 14.56
C ARG A 98 6.93 -9.61 14.35
#